data_AF-M0AYU3-F1
#
_entry.id   AF-M0AYU3-F1
#
_cell.length_a   1.000
_cell.length_b   1.000
_cell.length_c   1.000
_cell.angle_alpha   90.00
_cell.angle_beta   90.00
_cell.angle_gamma   90.00
#
_symmetry.space_group_name_H-M   'P 1'
#
loop_
_entity.id
_entity.type
_entity.pdbx_description
1 polymer ?
#
loop_
_entity_poly.entity_id
_entity_poly.type
_entity_poly.pdbx_seq_one_letter_code
_entity_poly.pdbx_strand_id
1 'polypeptide(L)'
;MVALSFAVLVGVAIGTCLFMAWVLGANSNSPPFAPAIGANAISTMQAAFVIGLLAAAGALMQGGSISETVGADLIDGVTITPLAATAGLLTAAGFMAIGIYTRYPIPAAFATTGAMVGVGLSLGGDPAMATYQRLGTFWVMVPFMSGGLAYATAVTLRREEIPETVGVPLLAGIVGAIVANIRLGVIPDPAADQGTLARFLAQQIGGGPTLVADVTVGVIIVTIVFGALWFYWVRRQVRVSVETGIRSFLLVLGGIVAFSSGGSQVGLATGPLENLFRVELGLPGIVLLSIGATGILAGAWMAAPRLLQATSREYAQLGVRRSIAALVPGFIIAQLAIALGIPISLNNIILSGVIGGGLAAGSAGVSRRKIGVTVTFWLLTLGSSIVVGYGLYQVLAFVIGG
;
A
#
# COMPACT_ATOMS: atom_id res chain seq x y z
N MET A 1 -2.18 12.04 39.62
CA MET A 1 -2.13 13.02 38.50
C MET A 1 -1.35 12.47 37.31
N VAL A 2 -0.14 11.92 37.48
CA VAL A 2 0.68 11.32 36.39
C VAL A 2 -0.03 10.20 35.61
N ALA A 3 -0.76 9.31 36.28
CA ALA A 3 -1.51 8.25 35.61
C ALA A 3 -2.69 8.77 34.76
N LEU A 4 -3.32 9.88 35.20
CA LEU A 4 -4.43 10.50 34.47
C LEU A 4 -3.91 11.24 33.22
N SER A 5 -2.77 11.93 33.32
CA SER A 5 -2.13 12.59 32.17
C SER A 5 -1.64 11.57 31.14
N PHE A 6 -1.07 10.45 31.59
CA PHE A 6 -0.66 9.37 30.69
C PHE A 6 -1.87 8.75 29.97
N ALA A 7 -2.94 8.41 30.68
CA ALA A 7 -4.15 7.84 30.08
C ALA A 7 -4.80 8.79 29.05
N VAL A 8 -4.80 10.10 29.32
CA VAL A 8 -5.28 11.11 28.36
C VAL A 8 -4.40 11.13 27.11
N LEU A 9 -3.08 11.13 27.24
CA LEU A 9 -2.16 11.10 26.10
C LEU A 9 -2.33 9.83 25.25
N VAL A 10 -2.51 8.68 25.89
CA VAL A 10 -2.80 7.42 25.19
C VAL A 10 -4.14 7.50 24.45
N GLY A 11 -5.19 8.02 25.09
CA GLY A 11 -6.49 8.21 24.45
C GLY A 11 -6.42 9.12 23.22
N VAL A 12 -5.67 10.21 23.30
CA VAL A 12 -5.44 11.13 22.17
C VAL A 12 -4.61 10.48 21.08
N ALA A 13 -3.55 9.73 21.41
CA ALA A 13 -2.75 8.99 20.44
C ALA A 13 -3.58 7.95 19.68
N ILE A 14 -4.42 7.18 20.39
CA ILE A 14 -5.34 6.21 19.77
C ILE A 14 -6.37 6.91 18.88
N GLY A 15 -6.95 8.02 19.35
CA GLY A 15 -7.90 8.83 18.58
C GLY A 15 -7.29 9.39 17.30
N THR A 16 -6.05 9.85 17.35
CA THR A 16 -5.32 10.37 16.17
C THR A 16 -4.88 9.26 15.23
N CYS A 17 -4.50 8.08 15.74
CA CYS A 17 -4.29 6.88 14.94
C CYS A 17 -5.57 6.46 14.20
N LEU A 18 -6.72 6.45 14.87
CA LEU A 18 -8.02 6.16 14.25
C LEU A 18 -8.36 7.18 13.16
N PHE A 19 -8.14 8.47 13.43
CA PHE A 19 -8.36 9.53 12.46
C PHE A 19 -7.45 9.38 11.24
N MET A 20 -6.15 9.14 11.45
CA MET A 20 -5.19 8.88 10.38
C MET A 20 -5.62 7.68 9.53
N ALA A 21 -5.97 6.56 10.17
CA ALA A 21 -6.44 5.35 9.49
C ALA A 21 -7.73 5.60 8.69
N TRP A 22 -8.65 6.41 9.21
CA TRP A 22 -9.85 6.85 8.49
C TRP A 22 -9.50 7.67 7.25
N VAL A 23 -8.58 8.64 7.36
CA VAL A 23 -8.12 9.45 6.22
C VAL A 23 -7.45 8.57 5.16
N LEU A 24 -6.64 7.59 5.56
CA LEU A 24 -6.01 6.63 4.65
C LEU A 24 -7.03 5.75 3.93
N GLY A 25 -8.02 5.22 4.67
CA GLY A 25 -9.12 4.45 4.11
C GLY A 25 -9.93 5.24 3.09
N ALA A 26 -10.17 6.52 3.37
CA ALA A 26 -10.86 7.43 2.48
C ALA A 26 -10.09 7.71 1.18
N ASN A 27 -8.76 7.86 1.25
CA ASN A 27 -7.96 8.40 0.13
C ASN A 27 -7.24 7.32 -0.70
N SER A 28 -6.69 6.29 -0.08
CA SER A 28 -5.61 5.50 -0.68
C SER A 28 -5.99 4.10 -1.17
N ASN A 29 -7.13 3.57 -0.74
CA ASN A 29 -7.55 2.19 -1.07
C ASN A 29 -8.46 2.10 -2.31
N SER A 30 -8.90 3.25 -2.82
CA SER A 30 -9.83 3.38 -3.95
C SER A 30 -9.26 3.07 -5.36
N PRO A 31 -8.03 3.49 -5.70
CA PRO A 31 -7.50 3.34 -7.06
C PRO A 31 -7.55 1.93 -7.68
N PRO A 32 -7.33 0.83 -6.93
CA PRO A 32 -7.26 -0.52 -7.50
C PRO A 32 -8.55 -1.02 -8.15
N PHE A 33 -9.71 -0.54 -7.70
CA PHE A 33 -11.02 -0.90 -8.25
C PHE A 33 -11.49 0.05 -9.35
N ALA A 34 -10.80 1.18 -9.56
CA ALA A 34 -11.17 2.15 -10.57
C ALA A 34 -11.29 1.54 -11.99
N PRO A 35 -10.41 0.59 -12.41
CA PRO A 35 -10.61 -0.17 -13.64
C PRO A 35 -11.86 -1.05 -13.66
N ALA A 36 -12.15 -1.76 -12.57
CA ALA A 36 -13.29 -2.68 -12.49
C ALA A 36 -14.62 -1.91 -12.53
N ILE A 37 -14.69 -0.76 -11.85
CA ILE A 37 -15.83 0.16 -11.91
C ILE A 37 -15.96 0.75 -13.31
N GLY A 38 -14.86 1.22 -13.90
CA GLY A 38 -14.85 1.77 -15.26
C GLY A 38 -15.27 0.77 -16.34
N ALA A 39 -15.05 -0.52 -16.09
CA ALA A 39 -15.51 -1.63 -16.94
C ALA A 39 -16.96 -2.09 -16.62
N ASN A 40 -17.69 -1.34 -15.78
CA ASN A 40 -19.05 -1.67 -15.31
C ASN A 40 -19.17 -3.07 -14.68
N ALA A 41 -18.12 -3.57 -14.01
CA ALA A 41 -18.15 -4.86 -13.34
C ALA A 41 -18.81 -4.79 -11.93
N ILE A 42 -18.79 -3.61 -11.30
CA ILE A 42 -19.32 -3.38 -9.95
C ILE A 42 -19.71 -1.90 -9.78
N SER A 43 -20.76 -1.62 -9.00
CA SER A 43 -21.16 -0.22 -8.71
C SER A 43 -20.20 0.44 -7.71
N THR A 44 -20.15 1.78 -7.73
CA THR A 44 -19.26 2.56 -6.84
C THR A 44 -19.49 2.27 -5.35
N MET A 45 -20.75 2.20 -4.91
CA MET A 45 -21.08 1.98 -3.50
C MET A 45 -20.73 0.58 -3.04
N GLN A 46 -21.01 -0.43 -3.87
CA GLN A 46 -20.60 -1.82 -3.59
C GLN A 46 -19.08 -1.94 -3.56
N ALA A 47 -18.39 -1.30 -4.52
CA ALA A 47 -16.94 -1.28 -4.56
C ALA A 47 -16.34 -0.64 -3.30
N ALA A 48 -16.86 0.50 -2.83
CA ALA A 48 -16.37 1.14 -1.62
C ALA A 48 -16.48 0.22 -0.39
N PHE A 49 -17.60 -0.49 -0.23
CA PHE A 49 -17.78 -1.44 0.87
C PHE A 49 -16.84 -2.64 0.77
N VAL A 50 -16.74 -3.26 -0.41
CA VAL A 50 -15.83 -4.41 -0.64
C VAL A 50 -14.37 -4.01 -0.44
N ILE A 51 -13.96 -2.84 -0.93
CA ILE A 51 -12.62 -2.27 -0.73
C ILE A 51 -12.34 -2.11 0.76
N GLY A 52 -13.29 -1.53 1.51
CA GLY A 52 -13.13 -1.35 2.95
C GLY A 52 -12.88 -2.67 3.68
N LEU A 53 -13.67 -3.71 3.39
CA LEU A 53 -13.51 -5.04 3.99
C LEU A 53 -12.17 -5.68 3.62
N LEU A 54 -11.81 -5.66 2.34
CA LEU A 54 -10.55 -6.26 1.87
C LEU A 54 -9.34 -5.52 2.42
N ALA A 55 -9.37 -4.18 2.44
CA ALA A 55 -8.31 -3.38 3.01
C ALA A 55 -8.20 -3.56 4.53
N ALA A 56 -9.30 -3.69 5.26
CA ALA A 56 -9.26 -4.02 6.69
C ALA A 56 -8.68 -5.42 6.93
N ALA A 57 -9.04 -6.42 6.12
CA ALA A 57 -8.45 -7.75 6.19
C ALA A 57 -6.94 -7.70 5.91
N GLY A 58 -6.51 -6.94 4.90
CA GLY A 58 -5.10 -6.74 4.58
C GLY A 58 -4.34 -6.00 5.67
N ALA A 59 -4.98 -5.00 6.29
CA ALA A 59 -4.41 -4.28 7.43
C ALA A 59 -4.10 -5.24 8.59
N LEU A 60 -5.04 -6.12 8.93
CA LEU A 60 -4.87 -7.12 9.98
C LEU A 60 -3.80 -8.17 9.65
N MET A 61 -3.74 -8.60 8.39
CA MET A 61 -2.91 -9.74 8.01
C MET A 61 -1.52 -9.36 7.50
N GLN A 62 -1.30 -8.14 6.99
CA GLN A 62 -0.05 -7.75 6.33
C GLN A 62 0.58 -6.46 6.91
N GLY A 63 -0.09 -5.75 7.81
CA GLY A 63 0.32 -4.42 8.28
C GLY A 63 1.65 -4.30 9.02
N GLY A 64 2.20 -5.41 9.53
CA GLY A 64 3.35 -5.40 10.44
C GLY A 64 4.61 -4.73 9.89
N SER A 65 5.07 -5.10 8.69
CA SER A 65 6.39 -4.68 8.18
C SER A 65 6.52 -3.16 8.00
N ILE A 66 5.46 -2.49 7.53
CA ILE A 66 5.47 -1.03 7.35
C ILE A 66 5.31 -0.32 8.71
N SER A 67 4.53 -0.92 9.62
CA SER A 67 4.37 -0.41 10.99
C SER A 67 5.73 -0.31 11.70
N GLU A 68 6.55 -1.36 11.59
CA GLU A 68 7.91 -1.39 12.13
C GLU A 68 8.80 -0.30 11.54
N THR A 69 8.84 -0.17 10.21
CA THR A 69 9.68 0.85 9.58
C THR A 69 9.24 2.27 9.95
N VAL A 70 7.94 2.57 10.00
CA VAL A 70 7.46 3.92 10.38
C VAL A 70 7.64 4.19 11.88
N GLY A 71 7.52 3.17 12.73
CA GLY A 71 7.58 3.28 14.18
C GLY A 71 8.98 3.31 14.78
N ALA A 72 9.95 2.64 14.14
CA ALA A 72 11.28 2.42 14.71
C ALA A 72 12.45 2.74 13.77
N ASP A 73 12.33 2.50 12.45
CA ASP A 73 13.50 2.57 11.57
C ASP A 73 13.83 3.97 11.03
N LEU A 74 12.96 4.97 11.27
CA LEU A 74 13.12 6.31 10.69
C LEU A 74 14.06 7.22 11.48
N ILE A 75 14.24 7.00 12.77
CA ILE A 75 15.03 7.88 13.64
C ILE A 75 15.75 7.02 14.68
N ASP A 76 17.06 7.24 14.82
CA ASP A 76 17.93 6.54 15.76
C ASP A 76 18.02 7.30 17.10
N GLY A 77 18.33 6.58 18.18
CA GLY A 77 18.68 7.16 19.49
C GLY A 77 17.51 7.64 20.34
N VAL A 78 16.27 7.61 19.84
CA VAL A 78 15.06 7.96 20.60
C VAL A 78 13.91 7.01 20.33
N THR A 79 12.96 6.94 21.26
CA THR A 79 11.69 6.22 21.08
C THR A 79 10.54 7.19 20.86
N ILE A 80 9.60 6.81 20.00
CA ILE A 80 8.42 7.62 19.73
C ILE A 80 7.44 7.54 20.91
N THR A 81 7.33 8.64 21.65
CA THR A 81 6.38 8.79 22.77
C THR A 81 4.93 8.98 22.28
N PRO A 82 3.91 8.78 23.13
CA PRO A 82 2.50 9.02 22.73
C PRO A 82 2.23 10.45 22.22
N LEU A 83 2.91 11.44 22.79
CA LEU A 83 2.81 12.83 22.36
C LEU A 83 3.47 13.05 20.99
N ALA A 84 4.64 12.45 20.78
CA ALA A 84 5.33 12.47 19.49
C ALA A 84 4.50 11.76 18.40
N ALA A 85 3.96 10.59 18.69
CA ALA A 85 3.06 9.87 17.79
C ALA A 85 1.84 10.73 17.41
N THR A 86 1.22 11.37 18.39
CA THR A 86 0.10 12.31 18.18
C THR A 86 0.49 13.44 17.23
N ALA A 87 1.63 14.09 17.46
CA ALA A 87 2.12 15.18 16.61
C ALA A 87 2.37 14.72 15.17
N GLY A 88 3.05 13.58 14.99
CA GLY A 88 3.38 13.02 13.68
C GLY A 88 2.13 12.62 12.90
N LEU A 89 1.20 11.91 13.54
CA LEU A 89 -0.04 11.46 12.93
C LEU A 89 -0.98 12.62 12.60
N LEU A 90 -1.10 13.63 13.46
CA LEU A 90 -1.89 14.84 13.16
C LEU A 90 -1.30 15.61 11.98
N THR A 91 0.03 15.73 11.92
CA THR A 91 0.71 16.36 10.78
C THR A 91 0.38 15.60 9.50
N ALA A 92 0.64 14.29 9.47
CA ALA A 92 0.41 13.46 8.29
C ALA A 92 -1.08 13.46 7.85
N ALA A 93 -2.00 13.31 8.80
CA ALA A 93 -3.44 13.36 8.57
C ALA A 93 -3.89 14.73 8.06
N GLY A 94 -3.34 15.82 8.61
CA GLY A 94 -3.61 17.19 8.17
C GLY A 94 -3.22 17.41 6.71
N PHE A 95 -2.02 16.98 6.31
CA PHE A 95 -1.59 17.01 4.92
C PHE A 95 -2.57 16.21 4.04
N MET A 96 -2.87 14.96 4.37
CA MET A 96 -3.79 14.16 3.56
C MET A 96 -5.21 14.73 3.50
N ALA A 97 -5.71 15.34 4.59
CA ALA A 97 -7.00 16.00 4.62
C ALA A 97 -7.05 17.20 3.65
N ILE A 98 -5.97 17.99 3.57
CA ILE A 98 -5.82 19.05 2.56
C ILE A 98 -5.90 18.44 1.15
N GLY A 99 -5.25 17.30 0.93
CA GLY A 99 -5.28 16.59 -0.36
C GLY A 99 -6.69 16.13 -0.74
N ILE A 100 -7.45 15.59 0.22
CA ILE A 100 -8.86 15.21 0.03
C ILE A 100 -9.70 16.43 -0.34
N TYR A 101 -9.56 17.54 0.40
CA TYR A 101 -10.36 18.76 0.18
C TYR A 101 -10.04 19.42 -1.17
N THR A 102 -8.75 19.56 -1.49
CA THR A 102 -8.26 20.16 -2.74
C THR A 102 -8.35 19.22 -3.94
N ARG A 103 -8.71 17.93 -3.72
CA ARG A 103 -8.74 16.86 -4.71
C ARG A 103 -7.38 16.58 -5.36
N TYR A 104 -6.30 16.94 -4.69
CA TYR A 104 -4.94 16.56 -5.10
C TYR A 104 -4.46 15.35 -4.30
N PRO A 105 -4.04 14.25 -4.96
CA PRO A 105 -3.60 13.05 -4.26
C PRO A 105 -2.26 13.30 -3.57
N ILE A 106 -2.29 13.48 -2.26
CA ILE A 106 -1.09 13.61 -1.44
C ILE A 106 -0.51 12.21 -1.18
N PRO A 107 0.80 12.00 -1.39
CA PRO A 107 1.44 10.72 -1.12
C PRO A 107 1.53 10.46 0.38
N ALA A 108 0.60 9.64 0.91
CA ALA A 108 0.51 9.30 2.32
C ALA A 108 1.84 8.86 2.95
N ALA A 109 2.60 8.00 2.26
CA ALA A 109 3.91 7.54 2.72
C ALA A 109 4.89 8.70 2.93
N PHE A 110 4.93 9.68 2.03
CA PHE A 110 5.86 10.82 2.11
C PHE A 110 5.43 11.78 3.23
N ALA A 111 4.13 12.05 3.35
CA ALA A 111 3.60 12.89 4.41
C ALA A 111 3.89 12.29 5.80
N THR A 112 3.63 10.98 5.96
CA THR A 112 3.84 10.25 7.22
C THR A 112 5.32 10.10 7.55
N THR A 113 6.13 9.61 6.61
CA THR A 113 7.58 9.47 6.82
C THR A 113 8.20 10.82 7.16
N GLY A 114 7.88 11.88 6.41
CA GLY A 114 8.42 13.21 6.72
C GLY A 114 7.97 13.72 8.08
N ALA A 115 6.69 13.57 8.44
CA ALA A 115 6.19 13.96 9.76
C ALA A 115 6.91 13.22 10.89
N MET A 116 7.11 11.91 10.76
CA MET A 116 7.79 11.10 11.78
C MET A 116 9.28 11.40 11.88
N VAL A 117 9.96 11.66 10.75
CA VAL A 117 11.33 12.15 10.74
C VAL A 117 11.43 13.49 11.46
N GLY A 118 10.55 14.44 11.14
CA GLY A 118 10.51 15.75 11.79
C GLY A 118 10.29 15.65 13.30
N VAL A 119 9.33 14.84 13.73
CA VAL A 119 9.04 14.60 15.15
C VAL A 119 10.23 13.95 15.86
N GLY A 120 10.85 12.92 15.29
CA GLY A 120 11.98 12.25 15.95
C GLY A 120 13.25 13.10 16.01
N LEU A 121 13.50 13.95 15.01
CA LEU A 121 14.53 14.99 15.12
C LEU A 121 14.23 15.99 16.25
N SER A 122 12.95 16.32 16.43
CA SER A 122 12.49 17.22 17.50
C SER A 122 12.60 16.61 18.90
N LEU A 123 12.53 15.28 19.00
CA LEU A 123 12.85 14.51 20.21
C LEU A 123 14.36 14.47 20.52
N GLY A 124 15.22 14.94 19.61
CA GLY A 124 16.68 14.88 19.74
C GLY A 124 17.30 13.60 19.18
N GLY A 125 16.56 12.83 18.37
CA GLY A 125 17.08 11.65 17.68
C GLY A 125 17.94 11.99 16.46
N ASP A 126 18.71 11.00 16.02
CA ASP A 126 19.57 11.10 14.86
C ASP A 126 18.89 10.54 13.60
N PRO A 127 19.14 11.12 12.42
CA PRO A 127 18.55 10.62 11.19
C PRO A 127 19.15 9.27 10.75
N ALA A 128 18.27 8.27 10.56
CA ALA A 128 18.64 6.92 10.15
C ALA A 128 19.04 6.84 8.66
N MET A 129 20.29 7.21 8.35
CA MET A 129 20.76 7.37 6.97
C MET A 129 20.65 6.11 6.12
N ALA A 130 20.89 4.93 6.69
CA ALA A 130 20.76 3.67 5.97
C ALA A 130 19.31 3.44 5.52
N THR A 131 18.34 3.68 6.41
CA THR A 131 16.91 3.61 6.09
C THR A 131 16.55 4.65 5.04
N TYR A 132 17.04 5.88 5.15
CA TYR A 132 16.72 6.95 4.20
C TYR A 132 17.25 6.66 2.80
N GLN A 133 18.46 6.11 2.68
CA GLN A 133 19.02 5.69 1.40
C GLN A 133 18.18 4.56 0.78
N ARG A 134 17.76 3.57 1.58
CA ARG A 134 16.88 2.47 1.14
C ARG A 134 15.54 2.99 0.61
N LEU A 135 14.86 3.82 1.40
CA LEU A 135 13.55 4.42 1.06
C LEU A 135 13.67 5.33 -0.17
N GLY A 136 14.64 6.26 -0.16
CA GLY A 136 14.88 7.20 -1.25
C GLY A 136 15.20 6.51 -2.56
N THR A 137 16.09 5.49 -2.55
CA THR A 137 16.43 4.71 -3.74
C THR A 137 15.20 4.02 -4.30
N PHE A 138 14.40 3.35 -3.47
CA PHE A 138 13.21 2.66 -3.92
C PHE A 138 12.18 3.65 -4.49
N TRP A 139 11.92 4.77 -3.81
CA TRP A 139 10.97 5.79 -4.27
C TRP A 139 11.37 6.42 -5.60
N VAL A 140 12.67 6.69 -5.81
CA VAL A 140 13.19 7.18 -7.09
C VAL A 140 13.03 6.12 -8.18
N MET A 141 13.21 4.84 -7.86
CA MET A 141 13.09 3.75 -8.84
C MET A 141 11.65 3.39 -9.21
N VAL A 142 10.67 3.65 -8.33
CA VAL A 142 9.25 3.30 -8.55
C VAL A 142 8.70 3.77 -9.91
N PRO A 143 8.86 5.04 -10.33
CA PRO A 143 8.34 5.49 -11.62
C PRO A 143 8.93 4.73 -12.81
N PHE A 144 10.21 4.40 -12.75
CA PHE A 144 10.91 3.66 -13.80
C PHE A 144 10.51 2.19 -13.82
N MET A 145 10.45 1.56 -12.65
CA MET A 145 10.06 0.15 -12.51
C MET A 145 8.60 -0.05 -12.90
N SER A 146 7.68 0.72 -12.34
CA SER A 146 6.25 0.60 -12.60
C SER A 146 5.90 1.05 -14.02
N GLY A 147 6.39 2.22 -14.45
CA GLY A 147 6.15 2.73 -15.80
C GLY A 147 6.78 1.87 -16.89
N GLY A 148 8.01 1.40 -16.68
CA GLY A 148 8.71 0.50 -17.62
C GLY A 148 8.03 -0.86 -17.75
N LEU A 149 7.67 -1.48 -16.63
CA LEU A 149 6.97 -2.77 -16.64
C LEU A 149 5.56 -2.63 -17.24
N ALA A 150 4.87 -1.52 -17.00
CA ALA A 150 3.58 -1.22 -17.63
C ALA A 150 3.70 -0.97 -19.13
N TYR A 151 4.73 -0.25 -19.57
CA TYR A 151 5.04 -0.07 -20.99
C TYR A 151 5.28 -1.43 -21.67
N ALA A 152 6.16 -2.26 -21.11
CA ALA A 152 6.48 -3.58 -21.64
C ALA A 152 5.25 -4.48 -21.72
N THR A 153 4.42 -4.48 -20.66
CA THR A 153 3.16 -5.24 -20.62
C THR A 153 2.19 -4.74 -21.69
N ALA A 154 2.02 -3.42 -21.83
CA ALA A 154 1.12 -2.82 -22.81
C ALA A 154 1.57 -3.09 -24.26
N VAL A 155 2.87 -3.02 -24.56
CA VAL A 155 3.42 -3.38 -25.89
C VAL A 155 3.15 -4.85 -26.18
N THR A 156 3.40 -5.73 -25.21
CA THR A 156 3.21 -7.18 -25.37
C THR A 156 1.74 -7.52 -25.64
N LEU A 157 0.79 -6.96 -24.89
CA LEU A 157 -0.65 -7.20 -25.06
C LEU A 157 -1.24 -6.58 -26.34
N ARG A 158 -0.48 -5.76 -27.08
CA ARG A 158 -0.89 -5.20 -28.37
C ARG A 158 -0.35 -5.97 -29.58
N ARG A 159 0.60 -6.90 -29.39
CA ARG A 159 1.10 -7.72 -30.50
C ARG A 159 -0.01 -8.65 -30.97
N GLU A 160 -0.32 -8.63 -32.27
CA GLU A 160 -1.34 -9.49 -32.88
C GLU A 160 -1.02 -10.99 -32.71
N GLU A 161 0.27 -11.31 -32.63
CA GLU A 161 0.80 -12.65 -32.38
C GLU A 161 0.46 -13.22 -31.00
N ILE A 162 0.01 -12.39 -30.05
CA ILE A 162 -0.27 -12.80 -28.67
C ILE A 162 -1.79 -12.77 -28.45
N PRO A 163 -2.47 -13.93 -28.53
CA PRO A 163 -3.90 -14.00 -28.25
C PRO A 163 -4.20 -13.61 -26.82
N GLU A 164 -5.35 -12.98 -26.58
CA GLU A 164 -5.83 -12.65 -25.23
C GLU A 164 -6.01 -13.91 -24.37
N THR A 165 -6.26 -15.07 -24.99
CA THR A 165 -6.34 -16.39 -24.33
C THR A 165 -4.99 -16.90 -23.80
N VAL A 166 -3.90 -16.17 -24.04
CA VAL A 166 -2.55 -16.46 -23.54
C VAL A 166 -2.00 -15.27 -22.76
N GLY A 167 -2.05 -14.06 -23.32
CA GLY A 167 -1.45 -12.87 -22.72
C GLY A 167 -2.04 -12.49 -21.35
N VAL A 168 -3.38 -12.38 -21.26
CA VAL A 168 -4.05 -12.04 -19.99
C VAL A 168 -3.93 -13.17 -18.96
N PRO A 169 -4.15 -14.45 -19.31
CA PRO A 169 -3.89 -15.57 -18.41
C PRO A 169 -2.45 -15.65 -17.89
N LEU A 170 -1.43 -15.33 -18.70
CA LEU A 170 -0.04 -15.32 -18.25
C LEU A 170 0.18 -14.31 -17.13
N LEU A 171 -0.35 -13.09 -17.29
CA LEU A 171 -0.32 -12.07 -16.25
C LEU A 171 -1.08 -12.52 -15.00
N ALA A 172 -2.22 -13.19 -15.16
CA ALA A 172 -2.94 -13.78 -14.04
C ALA A 172 -2.13 -14.87 -13.32
N GLY A 173 -1.36 -15.68 -14.05
CA GLY A 173 -0.46 -16.66 -13.46
C GLY A 173 0.67 -16.03 -12.65
N ILE A 174 1.24 -14.91 -13.13
CA ILE A 174 2.22 -14.12 -12.35
C ILE A 174 1.58 -13.59 -11.07
N VAL A 175 0.37 -13.03 -11.14
CA VAL A 175 -0.38 -12.58 -9.96
C VAL A 175 -0.62 -13.74 -8.99
N GLY A 176 -1.06 -14.90 -9.47
CA GLY A 176 -1.29 -16.08 -8.64
C GLY A 176 -0.03 -16.59 -7.94
N ALA A 177 1.11 -16.59 -8.65
CA ALA A 177 2.41 -16.94 -8.08
C ALA A 177 2.82 -15.97 -6.96
N ILE A 178 2.59 -14.67 -7.15
CA ILE A 178 2.87 -13.65 -6.12
C ILE A 178 1.93 -13.82 -4.93
N VAL A 179 0.63 -14.06 -5.17
CA VAL A 179 -0.38 -14.30 -4.12
C VAL A 179 0.04 -15.44 -3.18
N ALA A 180 0.59 -16.52 -3.73
CA ALA A 180 1.09 -17.64 -2.92
C ALA A 180 2.25 -17.22 -1.98
N ASN A 181 3.00 -16.18 -2.34
CA ASN A 181 4.19 -15.71 -1.62
C ASN A 181 3.96 -14.41 -0.85
N ILE A 182 2.72 -13.96 -0.72
CA ILE A 182 2.37 -12.82 0.13
C ILE A 182 2.67 -13.18 1.59
N ARG A 183 3.44 -12.32 2.26
CA ARG A 183 3.72 -12.44 3.70
C ARG A 183 2.49 -12.01 4.49
N LEU A 184 2.02 -12.91 5.34
CA LEU A 184 0.79 -12.78 6.14
C LEU A 184 1.10 -13.18 7.59
N GLY A 185 0.87 -12.27 8.54
CA GLY A 185 1.08 -12.50 9.98
C GLY A 185 0.14 -13.54 10.61
N VAL A 186 -0.93 -13.93 9.90
CA VAL A 186 -1.81 -15.03 10.34
C VAL A 186 -1.30 -16.41 9.92
N ILE A 187 -0.36 -16.47 8.98
CA ILE A 187 0.25 -17.73 8.54
C ILE A 187 1.51 -17.96 9.40
N PRO A 188 1.57 -19.06 10.17
CA PRO A 188 2.76 -19.39 10.95
C PRO A 188 3.98 -19.62 10.05
N ASP A 189 5.14 -19.15 10.48
CA ASP A 189 6.43 -19.43 9.84
C ASP A 189 7.48 -19.72 10.92
N PRO A 190 8.31 -20.77 10.76
CA PRO A 190 9.33 -21.10 11.75
C PRO A 190 10.51 -20.11 11.77
N ALA A 191 10.68 -19.28 10.72
CA ALA A 191 11.86 -18.43 10.56
C ALA A 191 11.53 -16.93 10.42
N ALA A 192 10.25 -16.54 10.36
CA ALA A 192 9.84 -15.16 10.17
C ALA A 192 8.55 -14.83 10.94
N ASP A 193 8.34 -13.55 11.26
CA ASP A 193 7.12 -13.07 11.93
C ASP A 193 5.88 -13.14 11.03
N GLN A 194 6.07 -13.26 9.72
CA GLN A 194 4.99 -13.40 8.74
C GLN A 194 5.30 -14.53 7.75
N GLY A 195 4.42 -15.54 7.73
CA GLY A 195 4.53 -16.67 6.81
C GLY A 195 3.89 -16.44 5.45
N THR A 196 4.19 -17.34 4.53
CA THR A 196 3.59 -17.36 3.19
C THR A 196 2.82 -18.65 2.97
N LEU A 197 1.76 -18.59 2.16
CA LEU A 197 0.96 -19.77 1.83
C LEU A 197 1.81 -20.83 1.11
N ALA A 198 2.72 -20.40 0.23
CA ALA A 198 3.62 -21.28 -0.50
C ALA A 198 4.51 -22.10 0.44
N ARG A 199 5.13 -21.46 1.43
CA ARG A 199 5.97 -22.16 2.41
C ARG A 199 5.14 -23.04 3.34
N PHE A 200 4.02 -22.54 3.83
CA PHE A 200 3.14 -23.31 4.70
C PHE A 200 2.72 -24.63 4.03
N LEU A 201 2.21 -24.56 2.79
CA LEU A 201 1.81 -25.75 2.04
C LEU A 201 3.00 -26.63 1.65
N ALA A 202 4.14 -26.04 1.29
CA ALA A 202 5.35 -26.79 0.99
C ALA A 202 5.79 -27.64 2.18
N GLN A 203 5.71 -27.11 3.40
CA GLN A 203 6.07 -27.85 4.62
C GLN A 203 5.12 -29.04 4.88
N GLN A 204 3.83 -28.91 4.57
CA GLN A 204 2.87 -30.02 4.70
C GLN A 204 3.18 -31.21 3.78
N ILE A 205 3.87 -30.97 2.67
CA ILE A 205 4.30 -32.01 1.72
C ILE A 205 5.78 -32.38 1.86
N GLY A 206 6.42 -32.04 2.99
CA GLY A 206 7.80 -32.41 3.31
C GLY A 206 8.87 -31.40 2.85
N GLY A 207 8.49 -30.24 2.33
CA GLY A 207 9.36 -29.10 2.02
C GLY A 207 10.25 -29.28 0.78
N GLY A 208 10.78 -30.47 0.57
CA GLY A 208 11.81 -30.75 -0.44
C GLY A 208 13.18 -30.15 -0.08
N PRO A 209 14.21 -30.38 -0.91
CA PRO A 209 15.54 -29.84 -0.64
C PRO A 209 15.53 -28.30 -0.70
N THR A 210 16.31 -27.69 0.19
CA THR A 210 16.58 -26.25 0.18
C THR A 210 17.48 -25.91 -1.00
N LEU A 211 17.11 -24.89 -1.77
CA LEU A 211 17.84 -24.48 -2.97
C LEU A 211 18.76 -23.29 -2.67
N VAL A 212 18.18 -22.13 -2.34
CA VAL A 212 18.89 -20.88 -2.08
C VAL A 212 18.19 -20.15 -0.94
N ALA A 213 18.97 -19.73 0.06
CA ALA A 213 18.45 -19.14 1.30
C ALA A 213 17.32 -20.04 1.88
N ASP A 214 16.18 -19.45 2.22
CA ASP A 214 15.02 -20.16 2.78
C ASP A 214 13.99 -20.61 1.73
N VAL A 215 14.41 -20.73 0.46
CA VAL A 215 13.54 -21.20 -0.64
C VAL A 215 13.79 -22.67 -0.89
N THR A 216 12.77 -23.50 -0.66
CA THR A 216 12.80 -24.94 -0.93
C THR A 216 12.17 -25.28 -2.29
N VAL A 217 12.48 -26.46 -2.82
CA VAL A 217 11.81 -26.99 -4.04
C VAL A 217 10.29 -27.01 -3.86
N GLY A 218 9.79 -27.38 -2.68
CA GLY A 218 8.36 -27.37 -2.38
C GLY A 218 7.73 -25.99 -2.53
N VAL A 219 8.41 -24.92 -2.09
CA VAL A 219 7.93 -23.53 -2.25
C VAL A 219 7.80 -23.18 -3.74
N ILE A 220 8.79 -23.55 -4.55
CA ILE A 220 8.76 -23.30 -6.00
C ILE A 220 7.60 -24.07 -6.65
N ILE A 221 7.41 -25.35 -6.30
CA ILE A 221 6.33 -26.17 -6.83
C ILE A 221 4.97 -25.56 -6.48
N VAL A 222 4.73 -25.22 -5.21
CA VAL A 222 3.46 -24.62 -4.78
C VAL A 222 3.21 -23.29 -5.49
N THR A 223 4.26 -22.47 -5.64
CA THR A 223 4.19 -21.19 -6.38
C THR A 223 3.80 -21.39 -7.84
N ILE A 224 4.44 -22.35 -8.53
CA ILE A 224 4.11 -22.70 -9.92
C ILE A 224 2.69 -23.24 -10.03
N VAL A 225 2.26 -24.10 -9.10
CA VAL A 225 0.89 -24.65 -9.08
C VAL A 225 -0.14 -23.53 -8.91
N PHE A 226 0.06 -22.60 -7.96
CA PHE A 226 -0.83 -21.45 -7.80
C PHE A 226 -0.87 -20.57 -9.06
N GLY A 227 0.28 -20.30 -9.67
CA GLY A 227 0.34 -19.58 -10.94
C GLY A 227 -0.40 -20.31 -12.07
N ALA A 228 -0.25 -21.62 -12.18
CA ALA A 228 -0.93 -22.44 -13.18
C ALA A 228 -2.44 -22.48 -12.98
N LEU A 229 -2.91 -22.56 -11.73
CA LEU A 229 -4.33 -22.53 -11.38
C LEU A 229 -4.97 -21.20 -11.80
N TRP A 230 -4.30 -20.09 -11.49
CA TRP A 230 -4.73 -18.75 -11.90
C TRP A 230 -4.75 -18.56 -13.41
N PHE A 231 -3.69 -19.00 -14.08
CA PHE A 231 -3.60 -19.01 -15.53
C PHE A 231 -4.78 -19.77 -16.15
N TYR A 232 -5.04 -21.00 -15.68
CA TYR A 232 -6.10 -21.84 -16.22
C TYR A 232 -7.49 -21.27 -15.95
N TRP A 233 -7.73 -20.72 -14.76
CA TRP A 233 -9.00 -20.08 -14.40
C TRP A 233 -9.32 -18.90 -15.33
N VAL A 234 -8.38 -17.97 -15.51
CA VAL A 234 -8.59 -16.82 -16.41
C VAL A 234 -8.69 -17.28 -17.86
N ARG A 235 -7.86 -18.24 -18.29
CA ARG A 235 -7.91 -18.77 -19.66
C ARG A 235 -9.26 -19.40 -19.99
N ARG A 236 -9.85 -20.14 -19.05
CA ARG A 236 -11.18 -20.73 -19.21
C ARG A 236 -12.25 -19.64 -19.39
N GLN A 237 -12.20 -18.57 -18.60
CA GLN A 237 -13.16 -17.48 -18.70
C GLN A 237 -13.02 -16.70 -20.02
N VAL A 238 -11.78 -16.34 -20.39
CA VAL A 238 -11.47 -15.59 -21.63
C VAL A 238 -11.86 -16.40 -22.88
N ARG A 239 -11.75 -17.73 -22.86
CA ARG A 239 -12.21 -18.60 -23.95
C ARG A 239 -13.73 -18.59 -24.14
N VAL A 240 -14.50 -18.40 -23.07
CA VAL A 240 -15.97 -18.29 -23.15
C VAL A 240 -16.36 -16.90 -23.62
N SER A 241 -15.80 -15.87 -22.98
CA SER A 241 -15.98 -14.48 -23.35
C SER A 241 -14.76 -13.70 -22.89
N VAL A 242 -14.07 -13.07 -23.85
CA VAL A 242 -12.92 -12.20 -23.58
C VAL A 242 -13.31 -11.11 -22.58
N GLU A 243 -14.42 -10.44 -22.83
CA GLU A 243 -14.88 -9.32 -22.02
C GLU A 243 -15.19 -9.75 -20.58
N THR A 244 -15.95 -10.84 -20.42
CA THR A 244 -16.29 -11.37 -19.09
C THR A 244 -15.04 -11.84 -18.36
N GLY A 245 -14.15 -12.59 -19.04
CA GLY A 245 -12.92 -13.10 -18.43
C GLY A 245 -12.00 -11.99 -17.95
N ILE A 246 -11.86 -10.91 -18.73
CA ILE A 246 -11.06 -9.77 -18.28
C ILE A 246 -11.73 -9.01 -17.14
N ARG A 247 -13.05 -8.77 -17.20
CA ARG A 247 -13.78 -8.10 -16.10
C ARG A 247 -13.65 -8.87 -14.79
N SER A 248 -13.80 -10.21 -14.82
CA SER A 248 -13.61 -11.07 -13.66
C SER A 248 -12.18 -11.01 -13.13
N PHE A 249 -11.18 -11.06 -14.01
CA PHE A 249 -9.78 -10.93 -13.59
C PHE A 249 -9.49 -9.57 -12.94
N LEU A 250 -9.97 -8.46 -13.53
CA LEU A 250 -9.81 -7.13 -12.98
C LEU A 250 -10.50 -6.96 -11.63
N LEU A 251 -11.68 -7.56 -11.44
CA LEU A 251 -12.40 -7.51 -10.17
C LEU A 251 -11.64 -8.25 -9.06
N VAL A 252 -11.12 -9.45 -9.35
CA VAL A 252 -10.33 -10.22 -8.37
C VAL A 252 -8.99 -9.54 -8.10
N LEU A 253 -8.28 -9.10 -9.14
CA LEU A 253 -7.01 -8.36 -9.01
C LEU A 253 -7.20 -7.07 -8.22
N GLY A 254 -8.22 -6.28 -8.53
CA GLY A 254 -8.58 -5.08 -7.77
C GLY A 254 -8.81 -5.39 -6.30
N GLY A 255 -9.47 -6.51 -6.00
CA GLY A 255 -9.65 -7.03 -4.64
C GLY A 255 -8.34 -7.29 -3.90
N ILE A 256 -7.42 -8.02 -4.53
CA ILE A 256 -6.12 -8.36 -3.94
C ILE A 256 -5.24 -7.13 -3.75
N VAL A 257 -5.28 -6.19 -4.70
CA VAL A 257 -4.55 -4.94 -4.59
C VAL A 257 -5.16 -4.06 -3.49
N ALA A 258 -6.48 -4.04 -3.32
CA ALA A 258 -7.12 -3.34 -2.18
C ALA A 258 -6.74 -3.96 -0.84
N PHE A 259 -6.67 -5.30 -0.75
CA PHE A 259 -6.13 -6.00 0.41
C PHE A 259 -4.69 -5.57 0.71
N SER A 260 -3.80 -5.65 -0.28
CA SER A 260 -2.40 -5.30 -0.10
C SER A 260 -2.20 -3.81 0.21
N SER A 261 -3.04 -2.95 -0.37
CA SER A 261 -3.11 -1.52 -0.03
C SER A 261 -3.46 -1.33 1.44
N GLY A 262 -4.47 -2.02 1.96
CA GLY A 262 -4.82 -1.95 3.37
C GLY A 262 -3.68 -2.35 4.30
N GLY A 263 -2.97 -3.44 3.96
CA GLY A 263 -1.75 -3.86 4.64
C GLY A 263 -0.67 -2.78 4.62
N SER A 264 -0.40 -2.19 3.46
CA SER A 264 0.60 -1.13 3.35
C SER A 264 0.20 0.13 4.11
N GLN A 265 -1.07 0.54 4.04
CA GLN A 265 -1.52 1.81 4.58
C GLN A 265 -1.70 1.79 6.09
N VAL A 266 -2.12 0.66 6.68
CA VAL A 266 -2.32 0.62 8.14
C VAL A 266 -1.03 0.91 8.90
N GLY A 267 0.11 0.43 8.41
CA GLY A 267 1.42 0.68 9.03
C GLY A 267 1.78 2.16 9.13
N LEU A 268 1.27 3.01 8.22
CA LEU A 268 1.45 4.46 8.29
C LEU A 268 0.70 5.09 9.48
N ALA A 269 -0.43 4.51 9.89
CA ALA A 269 -1.20 4.98 11.04
C ALA A 269 -0.75 4.34 12.35
N THR A 270 -0.44 3.04 12.32
CA THR A 270 -0.12 2.27 13.51
C THR A 270 1.33 2.35 13.92
N GLY A 271 2.26 2.48 12.96
CA GLY A 271 3.70 2.47 13.23
C GLY A 271 4.13 3.40 14.38
N PRO A 272 3.71 4.68 14.39
CA PRO A 272 4.06 5.61 15.47
C PRO A 272 3.59 5.18 16.88
N LEU A 273 2.65 4.24 17.00
CA LEU A 273 2.12 3.72 18.26
C LEU A 273 2.68 2.34 18.64
N GLU A 274 3.56 1.74 17.83
CA GLU A 274 4.09 0.38 18.10
C GLU A 274 4.78 0.29 19.46
N ASN A 275 5.62 1.27 19.81
CA ASN A 275 6.31 1.28 21.10
C ASN A 275 5.33 1.39 22.27
N LEU A 276 4.35 2.29 22.17
CA LEU A 276 3.27 2.45 23.15
C LEU A 276 2.51 1.14 23.37
N PHE A 277 2.10 0.45 22.29
CA PHE A 277 1.30 -0.76 22.43
C PHE A 277 2.11 -1.96 22.92
N ARG A 278 3.28 -2.22 22.33
CA ARG A 278 4.06 -3.43 22.64
C ARG A 278 4.85 -3.32 23.92
N VAL A 279 5.44 -2.16 24.20
CA VAL A 279 6.37 -1.96 25.33
C VAL A 279 5.66 -1.36 26.53
N GLU A 280 4.96 -0.24 26.37
CA GLU A 280 4.35 0.47 27.50
C GLU A 280 3.06 -0.20 27.99
N LEU A 281 2.20 -0.67 27.07
CA LEU A 281 0.92 -1.31 27.41
C LEU A 281 0.99 -2.84 27.44
N GLY A 282 2.04 -3.46 26.90
CA GLY A 282 2.19 -4.92 26.85
C GLY A 282 1.11 -5.62 26.00
N LEU A 283 0.50 -4.92 25.04
CA LEU A 283 -0.54 -5.43 24.17
C LEU A 283 0.05 -6.01 22.87
N PRO A 284 -0.54 -7.08 22.31
CA PRO A 284 -0.07 -7.65 21.06
C PRO A 284 -0.37 -6.71 19.89
N GLY A 285 0.54 -6.65 18.91
CA GLY A 285 0.43 -5.74 17.74
C GLY A 285 -0.88 -5.89 16.94
N ILE A 286 -1.51 -7.06 16.99
CA ILE A 286 -2.82 -7.29 16.36
C ILE A 286 -3.92 -6.37 16.91
N VAL A 287 -3.85 -5.96 18.17
CA VAL A 287 -4.82 -5.01 18.78
C VAL A 287 -4.67 -3.65 18.11
N LEU A 288 -3.43 -3.19 17.94
CA LEU A 288 -3.13 -1.93 17.27
C LEU A 288 -3.54 -1.97 15.79
N LEU A 289 -3.21 -3.06 15.08
CA LEU A 289 -3.64 -3.27 13.70
C LEU A 289 -5.18 -3.32 13.58
N SER A 290 -5.90 -3.82 14.59
CA SER A 290 -7.37 -3.84 14.61
C SER A 290 -7.98 -2.44 14.72
N ILE A 291 -7.35 -1.56 15.51
CA ILE A 291 -7.72 -0.14 15.59
C ILE A 291 -7.53 0.51 14.21
N GLY A 292 -6.36 0.32 13.61
CA GLY A 292 -6.08 0.83 12.26
C GLY A 292 -7.02 0.27 11.19
N ALA A 293 -7.30 -1.03 11.19
CA ALA A 293 -8.22 -1.69 10.26
C ALA A 293 -9.65 -1.14 10.38
N THR A 294 -10.11 -0.87 11.60
CA THR A 294 -11.43 -0.26 11.87
C THR A 294 -11.51 1.15 11.27
N GLY A 295 -10.47 1.96 11.48
CA GLY A 295 -10.37 3.29 10.87
C GLY A 295 -10.39 3.20 9.34
N ILE A 296 -9.59 2.31 8.75
CA ILE A 296 -9.54 2.09 7.29
C ILE A 296 -10.92 1.70 6.73
N LEU A 297 -11.61 0.75 7.37
CA LEU A 297 -12.94 0.31 6.95
C LEU A 297 -13.95 1.47 6.97
N ALA A 298 -13.99 2.21 8.08
CA ALA A 298 -14.87 3.35 8.24
C ALA A 298 -14.57 4.45 7.21
N GLY A 299 -13.30 4.77 6.98
CA GLY A 299 -12.86 5.76 6.00
C GLY A 299 -13.24 5.37 4.57
N ALA A 300 -12.97 4.12 4.20
CA ALA A 300 -13.32 3.59 2.91
C ALA A 300 -14.83 3.68 2.66
N TRP A 301 -15.67 3.31 3.63
CA TRP A 301 -17.10 3.35 3.45
C TRP A 301 -17.68 4.78 3.40
N MET A 302 -17.21 5.68 4.29
CA MET A 302 -17.77 7.01 4.44
C MET A 302 -17.33 8.00 3.35
N ALA A 303 -16.11 7.87 2.81
CA ALA A 303 -15.51 8.91 1.97
C ALA A 303 -14.95 8.44 0.62
N ALA A 304 -14.60 7.16 0.46
CA ALA A 304 -14.06 6.64 -0.81
C ALA A 304 -14.97 6.81 -2.05
N PRO A 305 -16.33 6.74 -1.97
CA PRO A 305 -17.17 6.82 -3.16
C PRO A 305 -16.92 8.06 -4.03
N ARG A 306 -16.60 9.21 -3.41
CA ARG A 306 -16.32 10.46 -4.13
C ARG A 306 -15.03 10.37 -4.95
N LEU A 307 -13.97 9.81 -4.36
CA LEU A 307 -12.67 9.65 -5.01
C LEU A 307 -12.66 8.51 -6.03
N LEU A 308 -13.42 7.43 -5.77
CA LEU A 308 -13.62 6.32 -6.71
C LEU A 308 -14.29 6.78 -8.01
N GLN A 309 -15.26 7.68 -7.94
CA GLN A 309 -15.91 8.21 -9.16
C GLN A 309 -14.98 9.09 -9.99
N ALA A 310 -14.14 9.90 -9.34
CA ALA A 310 -13.20 10.77 -10.04
C ALA A 310 -12.12 9.94 -10.76
N THR A 311 -11.51 8.99 -10.04
CA THR A 311 -10.45 8.14 -10.58
C THR A 311 -10.98 7.15 -11.62
N SER A 312 -12.13 6.50 -11.40
CA SER A 312 -12.68 5.52 -12.35
C SER A 312 -13.00 6.09 -13.73
N ARG A 313 -13.38 7.38 -13.82
CA ARG A 313 -13.58 8.07 -15.10
C ARG A 313 -12.30 8.15 -15.92
N GLU A 314 -11.16 8.40 -15.27
CA GLU A 314 -9.86 8.43 -15.94
C GLU A 314 -9.45 7.04 -16.43
N TYR A 315 -9.72 5.97 -15.65
CA TYR A 315 -9.43 4.59 -16.08
C TYR A 315 -10.38 4.06 -17.15
N ALA A 316 -11.66 4.44 -17.12
CA ALA A 316 -12.62 4.05 -18.15
C ALA A 316 -12.16 4.50 -19.54
N GLN A 317 -11.48 5.65 -19.63
CA GLN A 317 -10.92 6.18 -20.89
C GLN A 317 -9.64 5.46 -21.36
N LEU A 318 -8.94 4.75 -20.46
CA LEU A 318 -7.78 3.92 -20.81
C LEU A 318 -8.21 2.60 -21.47
N GLY A 319 -9.43 2.13 -21.27
CA GLY A 319 -9.84 0.84 -21.80
C GLY A 319 -9.10 -0.35 -21.16
N VAL A 320 -9.67 -1.52 -21.39
CA VAL A 320 -9.46 -2.70 -20.54
C VAL A 320 -8.01 -3.23 -20.54
N ARG A 321 -7.39 -3.36 -21.72
CA ARG A 321 -6.00 -3.86 -21.84
C ARG A 321 -4.98 -2.93 -21.17
N ARG A 322 -5.18 -1.61 -21.27
CA ARG A 322 -4.30 -0.60 -20.63
C ARG A 322 -4.44 -0.64 -19.11
N SER A 323 -5.65 -0.86 -18.61
CA SER A 323 -5.88 -1.04 -17.18
C SER A 323 -5.16 -2.27 -16.62
N ILE A 324 -5.18 -3.42 -17.30
CA ILE A 324 -4.38 -4.59 -16.89
C ILE A 324 -2.88 -4.25 -16.92
N ALA A 325 -2.42 -3.62 -18.00
CA ALA A 325 -1.01 -3.26 -18.17
C ALA A 325 -0.52 -2.25 -17.13
N ALA A 326 -1.39 -1.44 -16.53
CA ALA A 326 -1.02 -0.57 -15.41
C ALA A 326 -1.13 -1.28 -14.05
N LEU A 327 -2.20 -2.06 -13.83
CA LEU A 327 -2.54 -2.60 -12.51
C LEU A 327 -1.66 -3.79 -12.11
N VAL A 328 -1.35 -4.72 -13.03
CA VAL A 328 -0.52 -5.89 -12.70
C VAL A 328 0.91 -5.46 -12.32
N PRO A 329 1.60 -4.62 -13.09
CA PRO A 329 2.89 -4.06 -12.68
C PRO A 329 2.80 -3.31 -11.36
N GLY A 330 1.74 -2.51 -11.15
CA GLY A 330 1.55 -1.79 -9.91
C GLY A 330 1.45 -2.73 -8.70
N PHE A 331 0.71 -3.83 -8.84
CA PHE A 331 0.64 -4.88 -7.83
C PHE A 331 2.01 -5.51 -7.55
N ILE A 332 2.78 -5.85 -8.58
CA ILE A 332 4.13 -6.44 -8.44
C ILE A 332 5.03 -5.51 -7.61
N ILE A 333 5.07 -4.22 -7.96
CA ILE A 333 5.90 -3.25 -7.25
C ILE A 333 5.39 -3.01 -5.83
N ALA A 334 4.07 -3.01 -5.62
CA ALA A 334 3.50 -2.88 -4.28
C ALA A 334 3.89 -4.05 -3.37
N GLN A 335 3.80 -5.29 -3.86
CA GLN A 335 4.19 -6.46 -3.06
C GLN A 335 5.68 -6.48 -2.76
N LEU A 336 6.52 -6.05 -3.71
CA LEU A 336 7.95 -5.91 -3.46
C LEU A 336 8.24 -4.89 -2.36
N ALA A 337 7.57 -3.73 -2.39
CA ALA A 337 7.75 -2.71 -1.36
C ALA A 337 7.33 -3.22 0.03
N ILE A 338 6.17 -3.87 0.12
CA ILE A 338 5.66 -4.43 1.38
C ILE A 338 6.61 -5.51 1.92
N ALA A 339 7.14 -6.37 1.06
CA ALA A 339 8.10 -7.40 1.44
C ALA A 339 9.44 -6.82 1.95
N LEU A 340 9.81 -5.63 1.48
CA LEU A 340 10.98 -4.87 1.92
C LEU A 340 10.69 -3.92 3.11
N GLY A 341 9.45 -3.87 3.61
CA GLY A 341 9.02 -2.94 4.66
C GLY A 341 9.05 -1.47 4.23
N ILE A 342 9.08 -1.18 2.92
CA ILE A 342 9.22 0.19 2.42
C ILE A 342 7.83 0.84 2.34
N PRO A 343 7.59 1.94 3.09
CA PRO A 343 6.35 2.69 2.97
C PRO A 343 6.23 3.26 1.56
N ILE A 344 5.12 2.99 0.86
CA ILE A 344 4.91 3.42 -0.52
C ILE A 344 3.55 4.09 -0.70
N SER A 345 3.45 4.95 -1.71
CA SER A 345 2.16 5.46 -2.17
C SER A 345 1.70 4.67 -3.39
N LEU A 346 0.63 3.89 -3.21
CA LEU A 346 0.03 3.13 -4.31
C LEU A 346 -0.44 4.05 -5.45
N ASN A 347 -0.90 5.27 -5.13
CA ASN A 347 -1.22 6.30 -6.13
C ASN A 347 -0.04 6.59 -7.06
N ASN A 348 1.17 6.71 -6.51
CA ASN A 348 2.38 7.01 -7.28
C ASN A 348 2.76 5.86 -8.20
N ILE A 349 2.66 4.63 -7.69
CA ILE A 349 2.92 3.42 -8.47
C ILE A 349 1.93 3.35 -9.63
N ILE A 350 0.63 3.44 -9.35
CA ILE A 350 -0.39 3.28 -10.39
C ILE A 350 -0.32 4.43 -11.41
N LEU A 351 -0.12 5.69 -10.98
CA LEU A 351 0.06 6.81 -11.89
C LEU A 351 1.25 6.58 -12.83
N SER A 352 2.36 6.07 -12.30
CA SER A 352 3.54 5.72 -13.10
C SER A 352 3.23 4.62 -14.11
N GLY A 353 2.48 3.59 -13.70
CA GLY A 353 2.01 2.52 -14.59
C GLY A 353 1.06 3.03 -15.70
N VAL A 354 0.13 3.93 -15.38
CA VAL A 354 -0.77 4.57 -16.36
C VAL A 354 0.02 5.39 -17.37
N ILE A 355 1.00 6.17 -16.91
CA ILE A 355 1.90 6.93 -17.79
C ILE A 355 2.67 5.99 -18.71
N GLY A 356 3.28 4.94 -18.18
CA GLY A 356 4.05 3.95 -18.95
C GLY A 356 3.21 3.19 -19.99
N GLY A 357 2.05 2.66 -19.57
CA GLY A 357 1.11 2.01 -20.48
C GLY A 357 0.52 2.95 -21.54
N GLY A 358 0.35 4.22 -21.20
CA GLY A 358 -0.08 5.29 -22.10
C GLY A 358 0.94 5.57 -23.19
N LEU A 359 2.22 5.78 -22.84
CA LEU A 359 3.32 6.00 -23.79
C LEU A 359 3.41 4.89 -24.84
N ALA A 360 3.05 3.67 -24.44
CA ALA A 360 3.07 2.51 -25.30
C ALA A 360 2.00 2.60 -26.43
N ALA A 361 0.90 3.32 -26.22
CA ALA A 361 -0.18 3.53 -27.20
C ALA A 361 0.03 4.79 -28.08
N GLY A 362 1.11 5.55 -27.86
CA GLY A 362 1.37 6.85 -28.47
C GLY A 362 1.61 7.93 -27.42
N SER A 363 2.46 8.92 -27.71
CA SER A 363 2.83 10.01 -26.77
C SER A 363 1.71 11.01 -26.50
N ALA A 364 0.57 10.90 -27.20
CA ALA A 364 -0.58 11.78 -27.08
C ALA A 364 -1.31 11.56 -25.74
N GLY A 365 -0.80 12.15 -24.66
CA GLY A 365 -1.45 12.13 -23.36
C GLY A 365 -0.54 12.36 -22.16
N VAL A 366 0.78 12.20 -22.31
CA VAL A 366 1.73 12.34 -21.19
C VAL A 366 2.39 13.72 -21.22
N SER A 367 1.90 14.63 -20.38
CA SER A 367 2.47 15.97 -20.23
C SER A 367 3.69 15.94 -19.30
N ARG A 368 4.87 16.28 -19.81
CA ARG A 368 6.11 16.48 -19.01
C ARG A 368 5.88 17.47 -17.86
N ARG A 369 5.06 18.50 -18.09
CA ARG A 369 4.67 19.48 -17.06
C ARG A 369 3.89 18.82 -15.92
N LYS A 370 2.92 17.96 -16.22
CA LYS A 370 2.15 17.24 -15.18
C LYS A 370 3.06 16.37 -14.33
N ILE A 371 3.97 15.62 -14.96
CA ILE A 371 4.96 14.79 -14.24
C ILE A 371 5.82 15.64 -13.31
N GLY A 372 6.40 16.74 -13.83
CA GLY A 372 7.26 17.63 -13.03
C GLY A 372 6.52 18.25 -11.84
N VAL A 373 5.27 18.68 -12.03
CA VAL A 373 4.43 19.21 -10.94
C VAL A 373 4.15 18.14 -9.89
N THR A 374 3.82 16.92 -10.31
CA THR A 374 3.56 15.80 -9.40
C THR A 374 4.80 15.46 -8.55
N VAL A 375 5.97 15.31 -9.17
CA VAL A 375 7.22 15.00 -8.44
C VAL A 375 7.59 16.13 -7.48
N THR A 376 7.49 17.39 -7.94
CA THR A 376 7.75 18.56 -7.10
C THR A 376 6.83 18.57 -5.88
N PHE A 377 5.55 18.26 -6.08
CA PHE A 377 4.57 18.22 -4.99
C PHE A 377 4.87 17.10 -3.98
N TRP A 378 5.37 15.96 -4.42
CA TRP A 378 5.81 14.87 -3.53
C TRP A 378 7.00 15.29 -2.66
N LEU A 379 8.01 15.91 -3.27
CA LEU A 379 9.19 16.42 -2.54
C LEU A 379 8.81 17.55 -1.57
N LEU A 380 7.95 18.46 -2.00
CA LEU A 380 7.42 19.52 -1.14
C LEU A 380 6.63 18.93 0.03
N THR A 381 5.79 17.92 -0.21
CA THR A 381 5.03 17.24 0.86
C THR A 381 6.00 16.64 1.89
N LEU A 382 7.02 15.92 1.44
CA LEU A 382 8.02 15.32 2.34
C LEU A 382 8.77 16.38 3.16
N GLY A 383 9.30 17.41 2.50
CA GLY A 383 10.07 18.46 3.18
C GLY A 383 9.22 19.29 4.13
N SER A 384 8.01 19.68 3.72
CA SER A 384 7.11 20.47 4.57
C SER A 384 6.54 19.66 5.73
N SER A 385 6.27 18.36 5.57
CA SER A 385 5.82 17.53 6.69
C SER A 385 6.91 17.31 7.74
N ILE A 386 8.19 17.26 7.36
CA ILE A 386 9.32 17.28 8.31
C ILE A 386 9.27 18.55 9.16
N VAL A 387 9.20 19.72 8.53
CA VAL A 387 9.20 21.01 9.24
C VAL A 387 7.98 21.14 10.15
N VAL A 388 6.79 20.81 9.65
CA VAL A 388 5.55 20.89 10.43
C VAL A 388 5.54 19.88 11.57
N GLY A 389 5.99 18.64 11.33
CA GLY A 389 6.07 17.60 12.36
C GLY A 389 7.03 18.00 13.49
N TYR A 390 8.20 18.52 13.14
CA TYR A 390 9.18 19.04 14.09
C TYR A 390 8.57 20.14 14.97
N GLY A 391 7.97 21.15 14.33
CA GLY A 391 7.39 22.31 15.02
C GLY A 391 6.17 21.96 15.86
N LEU A 392 5.28 21.10 15.36
CA LEU A 392 4.08 20.70 16.09
C LEU A 392 4.44 19.94 17.37
N TYR A 393 5.46 19.07 17.35
CA TYR A 393 5.92 18.42 18.56
C TYR A 393 6.42 19.43 19.60
N GLN A 394 7.24 20.42 19.20
CA GLN A 394 7.71 21.48 20.12
C GLN A 394 6.56 22.25 20.75
N VAL A 395 5.55 22.63 19.96
CA VAL A 395 4.38 23.36 20.45
C VAL A 395 3.60 22.51 21.47
N LEU A 396 3.35 21.24 21.14
CA LEU A 396 2.62 20.35 22.04
C LEU A 396 3.40 20.05 23.32
N ALA A 397 4.72 19.84 23.23
CA ALA A 397 5.59 19.64 24.37
C ALA A 397 5.63 20.87 25.28
N PHE A 398 5.66 22.08 24.71
CA PHE A 398 5.60 23.33 25.46
C PHE A 398 4.25 23.52 26.17
N VAL A 399 3.13 23.22 25.51
CA VAL A 399 1.79 23.39 26.10
C VAL A 399 1.52 22.38 27.22
N ILE A 400 2.03 21.15 27.12
CA ILE A 400 1.76 20.08 28.08
C ILE A 400 2.83 20.01 29.18
N GLY A 401 4.06 20.38 28.87
CA GLY A 401 5.18 20.40 29.82
C GLY A 401 5.38 21.73 30.55
N GLY A 402 4.60 22.76 30.19
CA GLY A 402 4.55 24.07 30.86
C GLY A 402 3.64 24.13 32.08
#